data_AF-A0A6N8WXS2-F1
#
_entry.id   AF-A0A6N8WXS2-F1
#
_cell.length_a   1.000
_cell.length_b   1.000
_cell.length_c   1.000
_cell.angle_alpha   90.00
_cell.angle_beta   90.00
_cell.angle_gamma   90.00
#
_symmetry.space_group_name_H-M   'P 1'
#
loop_
_entity.id
_entity.type
_entity.pdbx_description
1 polymer ?
#
loop_
_entity_poly.entity_id
_entity_poly.type
_entity_poly.pdbx_seq_one_letter_code
_entity_poly.pdbx_strand_id
1 'polypeptide(L)'
;MSISLLRRHLVGSALAVGFVLCGAPWGTGQTASAQEQTLFMAFTDVDGAPVRDMTADEIVIQWDEVPCEILEIEPLDWPMRVTVFVDNATESHAAMPDMREGLRLFLNRLPPDIEVAIATIGRRPQFLIQHTTDRAELADALGGVISEGGAATFFDALYEEAERLDEDREPQYLPAIVMVAIGGSEGSLRTGDEVINTLMDRLYDNGAVVYTALFSAPYGVGGVRGRGQSRWGTDLAAATRGRYEEVVVPTRYRTILPEFAADIARRHRLVRYQYRVTYRPPEDASDQPRVQAGTTRTGLVTLATDNGNIP
;
A
#
# COMPACT_ATOMS: atom_id res chain seq x y z
N MET A 1 70.12 -0.63 -25.70
CA MET A 1 69.42 -1.77 -25.07
C MET A 1 68.30 -1.18 -24.23
N SER A 2 67.07 -1.17 -24.73
CA SER A 2 65.91 -0.56 -24.05
C SER A 2 64.77 -1.55 -24.06
N ILE A 3 64.26 -1.85 -22.87
CA ILE A 3 63.22 -2.83 -22.57
C ILE A 3 61.86 -2.17 -22.80
N SER A 4 61.03 -2.74 -23.68
CA SER A 4 59.65 -2.31 -23.91
C SER A 4 58.72 -2.92 -22.86
N LEU A 5 58.11 -2.07 -22.02
CA LEU A 5 57.02 -2.44 -21.12
C LEU A 5 55.69 -2.40 -21.87
N LEU A 6 55.05 -3.57 -22.01
CA LEU A 6 53.69 -3.72 -22.53
C LEU A 6 52.70 -3.16 -21.49
N ARG A 7 52.00 -2.08 -21.85
CA ARG A 7 50.86 -1.54 -21.09
C ARG A 7 49.63 -2.38 -21.45
N ARG A 8 49.17 -3.22 -20.52
CA ARG A 8 47.84 -3.87 -20.62
C ARG A 8 46.77 -2.80 -20.39
N HIS A 9 45.99 -2.50 -21.43
CA HIS A 9 44.78 -1.71 -21.31
C HIS A 9 43.67 -2.60 -20.72
N LEU A 10 43.29 -2.35 -19.47
CA LEU A 10 42.02 -2.80 -18.91
C LEU A 10 40.93 -1.93 -19.53
N VAL A 11 40.16 -2.51 -20.45
CA VAL A 11 38.93 -1.91 -20.97
C VAL A 11 37.86 -2.13 -19.90
N GLY A 12 37.62 -1.11 -19.08
CA GLY A 12 36.47 -1.08 -18.18
C GLY A 12 35.21 -0.94 -19.03
N SER A 13 34.44 -2.03 -19.14
CA SER A 13 33.09 -1.97 -19.71
C SER A 13 32.20 -1.34 -18.63
N ALA A 14 31.81 -0.08 -18.82
CA ALA A 14 30.82 0.57 -17.98
C ALA A 14 29.45 -0.07 -18.25
N LEU A 15 29.09 -1.06 -17.44
CA LEU A 15 27.72 -1.58 -17.37
C LEU A 15 26.85 -0.46 -16.78
N ALA A 16 25.88 0.02 -17.57
CA ALA A 16 24.90 0.98 -17.09
C ALA A 16 23.91 0.23 -16.17
N VAL A 17 24.08 0.39 -14.86
CA VAL A 17 23.17 -0.14 -13.84
C VAL A 17 22.07 0.90 -13.60
N GLY A 18 20.82 0.50 -13.77
CA GLY A 18 19.67 1.34 -13.41
C GLY A 18 19.42 1.24 -11.91
N PHE A 19 19.75 2.30 -11.17
CA PHE A 19 19.49 2.39 -9.73
C PHE A 19 18.24 3.21 -9.44
N VAL A 20 17.43 2.73 -8.49
CA VAL A 20 16.40 3.54 -7.83
C VAL A 20 16.87 3.89 -6.42
N LEU A 21 16.72 5.18 -6.08
CA LEU A 21 16.95 5.71 -4.74
C LEU A 21 15.78 5.32 -3.84
N CYS A 22 16.05 4.52 -2.81
CA CYS A 22 15.13 4.34 -1.69
C CYS A 22 15.46 5.40 -0.65
N GLY A 23 14.60 6.41 -0.47
CA GLY A 23 14.84 7.50 0.47
C GLY A 23 14.52 7.09 1.92
N ALA A 24 15.42 7.39 2.86
CA ALA A 24 15.23 7.27 4.31
C ALA A 24 14.36 8.43 4.86
N PRO A 25 13.63 8.24 5.98
CA PRO A 25 14.26 8.02 7.27
C PRO A 25 13.92 6.64 7.80
N TRP A 26 14.77 5.66 7.50
CA TRP A 26 14.75 4.39 8.19
C TRP A 26 14.96 4.64 9.69
N GLY A 27 14.18 3.98 10.53
CA GLY A 27 14.41 3.89 11.96
C GLY A 27 15.66 3.05 12.24
N THR A 28 16.82 3.48 11.77
CA THR A 28 18.10 2.83 12.02
C THR A 28 18.60 3.27 13.40
N GLY A 29 18.23 2.47 14.40
CA GLY A 29 18.99 2.43 15.64
C GLY A 29 20.45 2.04 15.39
N GLN A 30 21.30 2.34 16.37
CA GLN A 30 22.78 2.33 16.41
C GLN A 30 23.52 1.03 16.00
N THR A 31 22.87 0.06 15.35
CA THR A 31 23.39 -1.28 15.02
C THR A 31 23.15 -1.72 13.57
N ALA A 32 22.77 -0.81 12.67
CA ALA A 32 22.39 -1.14 11.29
C ALA A 32 23.49 -1.88 10.48
N SER A 33 24.78 -1.64 10.78
CA SER A 33 25.93 -2.28 10.12
C SER A 33 25.98 -3.82 10.28
N ALA A 34 25.47 -4.37 11.40
CA ALA A 34 25.60 -5.79 11.72
C ALA A 34 24.32 -6.62 11.52
N GLN A 35 23.18 -5.99 11.20
CA GLN A 35 21.90 -6.66 11.06
C GLN A 35 21.55 -6.89 9.59
N GLU A 36 21.07 -8.09 9.29
CA GLU A 36 20.49 -8.43 7.99
C GLU A 36 19.29 -7.52 7.72
N GLN A 37 19.27 -6.90 6.55
CA GLN A 37 18.23 -5.99 6.09
C GLN A 37 17.42 -6.65 5.00
N THR A 38 16.17 -6.21 4.82
CA THR A 38 15.28 -6.73 3.78
C THR A 38 14.80 -5.60 2.88
N LEU A 39 14.80 -5.85 1.57
CA LEU A 39 14.11 -5.03 0.58
C LEU A 39 13.15 -5.91 -0.23
N PHE A 40 12.03 -5.33 -0.60
CA PHE A 40 11.10 -5.89 -1.58
C PHE A 40 11.34 -5.22 -2.92
N MET A 41 11.67 -6.02 -3.93
CA MET A 41 12.04 -5.55 -5.26
C MET A 41 11.14 -6.16 -6.32
N ALA A 42 10.60 -5.33 -7.21
CA ALA A 42 9.94 -5.79 -8.44
C ALA A 42 10.70 -5.27 -9.65
N PHE A 43 10.66 -6.05 -10.72
CA PHE A 43 11.33 -5.74 -11.97
C PHE A 43 10.33 -5.81 -13.10
N THR A 44 10.37 -4.84 -13.99
CA THR A 44 9.52 -4.82 -15.18
C THR A 44 10.35 -4.56 -16.43
N ASP A 45 9.89 -5.06 -17.57
CA ASP A 45 10.40 -4.62 -18.86
C ASP A 45 9.92 -3.19 -19.20
N VAL A 46 10.36 -2.69 -20.35
CA VAL A 46 9.98 -1.34 -20.84
C VAL A 46 8.48 -1.17 -21.07
N ASP A 47 7.73 -2.26 -21.22
CA ASP A 47 6.28 -2.28 -21.42
C ASP A 47 5.51 -2.45 -20.09
N GLY A 48 6.22 -2.54 -18.95
CA GLY A 48 5.66 -2.71 -17.61
C GLY A 48 5.24 -4.16 -17.30
N ALA A 49 5.69 -5.15 -18.08
CA ALA A 49 5.42 -6.54 -17.77
C ALA A 49 6.37 -7.04 -16.66
N PRO A 50 5.86 -7.72 -15.61
CA PRO A 50 6.71 -8.25 -14.54
C PRO A 50 7.73 -9.28 -15.04
N VAL A 51 8.98 -9.12 -14.63
CA VAL A 51 10.09 -10.05 -14.85
C VAL A 51 10.26 -10.92 -13.60
N ARG A 52 10.24 -12.25 -13.79
CA ARG A 52 10.10 -13.23 -12.70
C ARG A 52 11.22 -14.27 -12.62
N ASP A 53 12.27 -14.07 -13.39
CA ASP A 53 13.43 -14.96 -13.48
C ASP A 53 14.73 -14.25 -13.07
N MET A 54 14.63 -13.28 -12.15
CA MET A 54 15.80 -12.60 -11.60
C MET A 54 16.61 -13.56 -10.72
N THR A 55 17.93 -13.47 -10.80
CA THR A 55 18.86 -14.22 -9.95
C THR A 55 19.64 -13.29 -9.02
N ALA A 56 20.20 -13.84 -7.95
CA ALA A 56 20.92 -13.07 -6.94
C ALA A 56 22.14 -12.30 -7.51
N ASP A 57 22.83 -12.86 -8.50
CA ASP A 57 24.00 -12.24 -9.15
C ASP A 57 23.64 -11.05 -10.06
N GLU A 58 22.35 -10.89 -10.38
CA GLU A 58 21.85 -9.77 -11.16
C GLU A 58 21.38 -8.60 -10.31
N ILE A 59 21.18 -8.80 -9.00
CA ILE A 59 20.70 -7.76 -8.09
C ILE A 59 21.88 -7.01 -7.50
N VAL A 60 21.77 -5.69 -7.47
CA VAL A 60 22.77 -4.81 -6.86
C VAL A 60 22.08 -3.92 -5.83
N ILE A 61 22.54 -3.99 -4.59
CA ILE A 61 22.18 -3.05 -3.53
C ILE A 61 23.46 -2.32 -3.12
N GLN A 62 23.37 -1.01 -2.99
CA GLN A 62 24.46 -0.14 -2.52
C GLN A 62 24.02 0.65 -1.31
N TRP A 63 24.93 0.82 -0.35
CA TRP A 63 24.81 1.61 0.87
C TRP A 63 25.86 2.71 0.80
N ASP A 64 25.45 3.95 0.57
CA ASP A 64 26.37 5.08 0.32
C ASP A 64 27.38 4.79 -0.79
N GLU A 65 26.90 4.25 -1.91
CA GLU A 65 27.71 3.85 -3.09
C GLU A 65 28.64 2.64 -2.85
N VAL A 66 28.64 2.06 -1.64
CA VAL A 66 29.38 0.83 -1.32
C VAL A 66 28.47 -0.39 -1.54
N PRO A 67 28.88 -1.41 -2.32
CA PRO A 67 28.09 -2.61 -2.53
C PRO A 67 27.76 -3.36 -1.24
N CYS A 68 26.51 -3.79 -1.10
CA CYS A 68 26.05 -4.71 -0.06
C CYS A 68 26.26 -6.17 -0.49
N GLU A 69 26.37 -7.07 0.48
CA GLU A 69 26.33 -8.51 0.25
C GLU A 69 24.87 -8.98 0.15
N ILE A 70 24.49 -9.62 -0.95
CA ILE A 70 23.16 -10.25 -1.10
C ILE A 70 23.22 -11.64 -0.47
N LEU A 71 22.34 -11.89 0.50
CA LEU A 71 22.32 -13.14 1.27
C LEU A 71 21.27 -14.12 0.73
N GLU A 72 20.09 -13.60 0.41
CA GLU A 72 18.96 -14.41 -0.04
C GLU A 72 18.08 -13.62 -1.02
N ILE A 73 17.52 -14.34 -1.97
CA ILE A 73 16.47 -13.86 -2.87
C ILE A 73 15.32 -14.86 -2.83
N GLU A 74 14.16 -14.42 -2.37
CA GLU A 74 12.94 -15.22 -2.29
C GLU A 74 11.90 -14.64 -3.25
N PRO A 75 11.45 -15.37 -4.28
CA PRO A 75 10.32 -14.95 -5.11
C PRO A 75 9.02 -15.05 -4.31
N LEU A 76 8.22 -13.99 -4.36
CA LEU A 76 6.91 -13.91 -3.71
C LEU A 76 5.78 -13.99 -4.74
N ASP A 77 4.64 -14.55 -4.31
CA ASP A 77 3.36 -14.56 -5.03
C ASP A 77 2.25 -14.01 -4.12
N TRP A 78 2.38 -12.75 -3.69
CA TRP A 78 1.47 -12.14 -2.71
C TRP A 78 0.32 -11.40 -3.41
N PRO A 79 -0.89 -11.97 -3.49
CA PRO A 79 -2.02 -11.24 -4.04
C PRO A 79 -2.34 -10.00 -3.22
N MET A 80 -3.04 -9.05 -3.84
CA MET A 80 -3.67 -7.99 -3.06
C MET A 80 -4.91 -8.55 -2.39
N ARG A 81 -5.18 -8.10 -1.17
CA ARG A 81 -6.39 -8.45 -0.42
C ARG A 81 -7.08 -7.17 0.04
N VAL A 82 -8.36 -7.04 -0.24
CA VAL A 82 -9.11 -5.78 -0.06
C VAL A 82 -10.04 -5.87 1.13
N THR A 83 -10.02 -4.86 1.99
CA THR A 83 -11.05 -4.63 3.02
C THR A 83 -11.81 -3.35 2.68
N VAL A 84 -13.12 -3.47 2.46
CA VAL A 84 -14.00 -2.33 2.17
C VAL A 84 -14.76 -1.96 3.44
N PHE A 85 -14.62 -0.71 3.88
CA PHE A 85 -15.43 -0.13 4.94
C PHE A 85 -16.49 0.80 4.35
N VAL A 86 -17.75 0.54 4.67
CA VAL A 86 -18.91 1.28 4.18
C VAL A 86 -19.56 2.05 5.31
N ASP A 87 -19.62 3.37 5.17
CA ASP A 87 -20.34 4.22 6.10
C ASP A 87 -21.85 3.97 5.98
N ASN A 88 -22.42 3.45 7.07
CA ASN A 88 -23.85 3.25 7.24
C ASN A 88 -24.41 4.02 8.44
N ALA A 89 -23.79 5.13 8.81
CA ALA A 89 -24.30 6.05 9.82
C ALA A 89 -25.58 6.78 9.36
N THR A 90 -26.15 7.59 10.26
CA THR A 90 -27.40 8.33 10.00
C THR A 90 -27.25 9.26 8.80
N GLU A 91 -26.14 9.99 8.74
CA GLU A 91 -25.84 10.95 7.67
C GLU A 91 -25.67 10.26 6.31
N SER A 92 -25.41 8.95 6.29
CA SER A 92 -25.13 8.19 5.07
C SER A 92 -26.35 7.69 4.31
N HIS A 93 -27.54 7.82 4.91
CA HIS A 93 -28.79 7.32 4.34
C HIS A 93 -29.03 7.79 2.89
N ALA A 94 -28.79 9.07 2.60
CA ALA A 94 -29.09 9.64 1.29
C ALA A 94 -28.12 9.19 0.17
N ALA A 95 -26.84 8.93 0.49
CA ALA A 95 -25.85 8.50 -0.50
C ALA A 95 -25.75 6.97 -0.62
N MET A 96 -26.34 6.22 0.31
CA MET A 96 -26.28 4.76 0.37
C MET A 96 -26.59 4.06 -0.96
N PRO A 97 -27.62 4.44 -1.75
CA PRO A 97 -27.86 3.81 -3.05
C PRO A 97 -26.68 3.98 -4.03
N ASP A 98 -26.03 5.14 -4.04
CA ASP A 98 -24.89 5.42 -4.91
C ASP A 98 -23.60 4.74 -4.42
N MET A 99 -23.40 4.66 -3.10
CA MET A 99 -22.30 3.91 -2.50
C MET A 99 -22.40 2.42 -2.86
N ARG A 100 -23.58 1.80 -2.70
CA ARG A 100 -23.80 0.39 -3.08
C ARG A 100 -23.60 0.15 -4.57
N GLU A 101 -24.14 1.01 -5.42
CA GLU A 101 -23.96 0.86 -6.87
C GLU A 101 -22.50 1.04 -7.29
N GLY A 102 -21.80 2.02 -6.71
CA GLY A 102 -20.37 2.21 -6.96
C GLY A 102 -19.53 1.03 -6.47
N LEU A 103 -19.86 0.44 -5.32
CA LEU A 103 -19.20 -0.77 -4.81
C LEU A 103 -19.48 -2.00 -5.68
N ARG A 104 -20.70 -2.15 -6.21
CA ARG A 104 -21.02 -3.20 -7.19
C ARG A 104 -20.16 -3.05 -8.44
N LEU A 105 -20.00 -1.83 -8.96
CA LEU A 105 -19.13 -1.55 -10.11
C LEU A 105 -17.64 -1.77 -9.80
N PHE A 106 -17.20 -1.44 -8.58
CA PHE A 106 -15.86 -1.72 -8.06
C PHE A 106 -15.56 -3.22 -8.07
N LEU A 107 -16.44 -4.05 -7.48
CA LEU A 107 -16.27 -5.50 -7.44
C LEU A 107 -16.19 -6.13 -8.84
N ASN A 108 -17.02 -5.64 -9.79
CA ASN A 108 -16.98 -6.10 -11.18
C ASN A 108 -15.67 -5.75 -11.90
N ARG A 109 -14.95 -4.73 -11.42
CA ARG A 109 -13.73 -4.23 -12.05
C ARG A 109 -12.47 -4.84 -11.46
N LEU A 110 -12.53 -5.36 -10.23
CA LEU A 110 -11.41 -6.06 -9.60
C LEU A 110 -11.10 -7.40 -10.31
N PRO A 111 -9.83 -7.80 -10.38
CA PRO A 111 -9.43 -9.17 -10.70
C PRO A 111 -10.20 -10.20 -9.85
N PRO A 112 -10.62 -11.33 -10.43
CA PRO A 112 -11.48 -12.30 -9.75
C PRO A 112 -10.79 -13.04 -8.59
N ASP A 113 -9.46 -13.10 -8.60
CA ASP A 113 -8.62 -13.74 -7.58
C ASP A 113 -8.29 -12.83 -6.39
N ILE A 114 -8.66 -11.55 -6.44
CA ILE A 114 -8.57 -10.68 -5.27
C ILE A 114 -9.69 -11.02 -4.28
N GLU A 115 -9.28 -11.41 -3.08
CA GLU A 115 -10.16 -11.53 -1.93
C GLU A 115 -10.64 -10.16 -1.46
N VAL A 116 -11.93 -10.06 -1.16
CA VAL A 116 -12.55 -8.84 -0.64
C VAL A 116 -13.32 -9.17 0.63
N ALA A 117 -13.20 -8.34 1.67
CA ALA A 117 -14.10 -8.30 2.81
C ALA A 117 -14.92 -7.00 2.77
N ILE A 118 -16.11 -7.04 3.35
CA ILE A 118 -16.98 -5.86 3.48
C ILE A 118 -17.38 -5.70 4.93
N ALA A 119 -17.12 -4.51 5.47
CA ALA A 119 -17.49 -4.10 6.81
C ALA A 119 -18.25 -2.77 6.79
N THR A 120 -19.05 -2.53 7.81
CA THR A 120 -19.77 -1.28 8.05
C THR A 120 -19.16 -0.52 9.23
N ILE A 121 -19.34 0.80 9.30
CA ILE A 121 -18.69 1.64 10.33
C ILE A 121 -19.65 2.52 11.14
N GLY A 122 -20.97 2.38 10.95
CA GLY A 122 -21.97 3.08 11.77
C GLY A 122 -21.93 2.57 13.21
N ARG A 123 -21.74 3.47 14.18
CA ARG A 123 -21.55 3.19 15.61
C ARG A 123 -20.27 2.44 15.99
N ARG A 124 -19.88 1.43 15.21
CA ARG A 124 -18.63 0.67 15.37
C ARG A 124 -18.30 -0.08 14.07
N PRO A 125 -17.03 -0.50 13.85
CA PRO A 125 -16.67 -1.37 12.74
C PRO A 125 -17.29 -2.78 12.90
N GLN A 126 -17.91 -3.31 11.84
CA GLN A 126 -18.50 -4.66 11.84
C GLN A 126 -18.37 -5.30 10.46
N PHE A 127 -17.76 -6.50 10.38
CA PHE A 127 -17.70 -7.27 9.14
C PHE A 127 -19.07 -7.88 8.82
N LEU A 128 -19.58 -7.59 7.62
CA LEU A 128 -20.74 -8.27 7.03
C LEU A 128 -20.32 -9.59 6.38
N ILE A 129 -19.14 -9.59 5.77
CA ILE A 129 -18.52 -10.76 5.16
C ILE A 129 -16.99 -10.65 5.27
N GLN A 130 -16.36 -11.77 5.61
CA GLN A 130 -14.90 -11.91 5.65
C GLN A 130 -14.32 -12.00 4.24
N HIS A 131 -13.00 -11.97 4.13
CA HIS A 131 -12.30 -12.05 2.85
C HIS A 131 -12.71 -13.29 2.04
N THR A 132 -13.27 -13.06 0.85
CA THR A 132 -13.67 -14.12 -0.09
C THR A 132 -13.47 -13.65 -1.54
N THR A 133 -13.31 -14.61 -2.45
CA THR A 133 -13.33 -14.35 -3.90
C THR A 133 -14.75 -14.48 -4.48
N ASP A 134 -15.73 -14.98 -3.72
CA ASP A 134 -17.10 -15.17 -4.19
C ASP A 134 -17.82 -13.84 -4.42
N ARG A 135 -17.94 -13.46 -5.69
CA ARG A 135 -18.58 -12.21 -6.12
C ARG A 135 -20.09 -12.19 -5.87
N ALA A 136 -20.75 -13.36 -5.80
CA ALA A 136 -22.17 -13.42 -5.48
C ALA A 136 -22.40 -13.16 -3.99
N GLU A 137 -21.63 -13.80 -3.10
CA GLU A 137 -21.71 -13.54 -1.65
C GLU A 137 -21.37 -12.08 -1.32
N LEU A 138 -20.37 -11.50 -1.98
CA LEU A 138 -20.03 -10.08 -1.83
C LEU A 138 -21.15 -9.15 -2.30
N ALA A 139 -21.80 -9.46 -3.43
CA ALA A 139 -22.93 -8.68 -3.93
C ALA A 139 -24.13 -8.76 -2.98
N ASP A 140 -24.41 -9.93 -2.42
CA ASP A 140 -25.48 -10.14 -1.44
C ASP A 140 -25.19 -9.36 -0.14
N ALA A 141 -23.93 -9.40 0.35
CA ALA A 141 -23.50 -8.62 1.50
C ALA A 141 -23.68 -7.11 1.29
N LEU A 142 -23.32 -6.58 0.11
CA LEU A 142 -23.58 -5.17 -0.25
C LEU A 142 -25.07 -4.82 -0.26
N GLY A 143 -25.92 -5.75 -0.71
CA GLY A 143 -27.37 -5.60 -0.69
C GLY A 143 -27.93 -5.40 0.73
N GLY A 144 -27.31 -6.05 1.71
CA GLY A 144 -27.64 -5.97 3.14
C GLY A 144 -27.16 -4.71 3.87
N VAL A 145 -26.34 -3.86 3.23
CA VAL A 145 -25.89 -2.62 3.84
C VAL A 145 -27.06 -1.65 3.97
N ILE A 146 -27.48 -1.40 5.21
CA ILE A 146 -28.55 -0.47 5.59
C ILE A 146 -28.02 0.54 6.61
N SER A 147 -28.60 1.74 6.63
CA SER A 147 -28.26 2.74 7.65
C SER A 147 -28.70 2.26 9.03
N GLU A 148 -27.76 2.24 9.99
CA GLU A 148 -27.96 1.73 11.35
C GLU A 148 -28.17 2.85 12.39
N GLY A 149 -28.10 4.11 11.94
CA GLY A 149 -28.15 5.29 12.79
C GLY A 149 -26.86 5.51 13.60
N GLY A 150 -26.82 6.55 14.42
CA GLY A 150 -25.59 6.98 15.10
C GLY A 150 -24.59 7.68 14.18
N ALA A 151 -23.40 7.94 14.71
CA ALA A 151 -22.25 8.50 13.98
C ALA A 151 -21.36 7.38 13.43
N ALA A 152 -20.64 7.65 12.34
CA ALA A 152 -19.64 6.74 11.81
C ALA A 152 -18.38 6.75 12.70
N THR A 153 -17.76 5.60 12.89
CA THR A 153 -16.48 5.45 13.58
C THR A 153 -15.37 5.20 12.54
N PHE A 154 -15.08 6.22 11.73
CA PHE A 154 -14.17 6.12 10.59
C PHE A 154 -12.74 5.78 11.06
N PHE A 155 -12.28 6.45 12.10
CA PHE A 155 -10.93 6.25 12.63
C PHE A 155 -10.79 4.90 13.32
N ASP A 156 -11.77 4.48 14.12
CA ASP A 156 -11.75 3.16 14.76
C ASP A 156 -11.70 2.04 13.72
N ALA A 157 -12.39 2.17 12.58
CA ALA A 157 -12.34 1.17 11.50
C ALA A 157 -10.92 1.02 10.91
N LEU A 158 -10.23 2.13 10.66
CA LEU A 158 -8.85 2.12 10.20
C LEU A 158 -7.90 1.53 11.25
N TYR A 159 -8.09 1.92 12.51
CA TYR A 159 -7.28 1.45 13.62
C TYR A 159 -7.43 -0.05 13.86
N GLU A 160 -8.66 -0.56 13.90
CA GLU A 160 -8.95 -1.97 14.11
C GLU A 160 -8.48 -2.83 12.92
N GLU A 161 -8.56 -2.33 11.69
CA GLU A 161 -7.97 -3.03 10.55
C GLU A 161 -6.45 -3.05 10.63
N ALA A 162 -5.80 -1.94 10.95
CA ALA A 162 -4.35 -1.89 11.11
C ALA A 162 -3.86 -2.81 12.25
N GLU A 163 -4.62 -2.88 13.35
CA GLU A 163 -4.38 -3.84 14.43
C GLU A 163 -4.51 -5.29 13.96
N ARG A 164 -5.56 -5.62 13.20
CA ARG A 164 -5.75 -6.96 12.63
C ARG A 164 -4.62 -7.36 11.67
N LEU A 165 -4.07 -6.40 10.92
CA LEU A 165 -2.92 -6.62 10.05
C LEU A 165 -1.66 -6.90 10.87
N ASP A 166 -1.40 -6.11 11.90
CA ASP A 166 -0.26 -6.26 12.84
C ASP A 166 -0.31 -7.60 13.61
N GLU A 167 -1.50 -8.11 13.91
CA GLU A 167 -1.69 -9.41 14.55
C GLU A 167 -1.48 -10.61 13.62
N ASP A 168 -1.53 -10.40 12.29
CA ASP A 168 -1.29 -11.45 11.29
C ASP A 168 0.22 -11.66 11.11
N ARG A 169 0.74 -12.75 11.69
CA ARG A 169 2.20 -12.95 11.84
C ARG A 169 2.92 -13.35 10.55
N GLU A 170 2.20 -13.92 9.58
CA GLU A 170 2.78 -14.42 8.33
C GLU A 170 1.86 -14.11 7.14
N PRO A 171 1.57 -12.82 6.88
CA PRO A 171 0.65 -12.45 5.82
C PRO A 171 1.30 -12.77 4.46
N GLN A 172 0.59 -13.53 3.64
CA GLN A 172 0.99 -13.83 2.25
C GLN A 172 0.19 -13.00 1.25
N TYR A 173 -0.04 -11.73 1.57
CA TYR A 173 -0.84 -10.81 0.77
C TYR A 173 -0.42 -9.36 1.07
N LEU A 174 -0.76 -8.45 0.16
CA LEU A 174 -0.63 -7.00 0.38
C LEU A 174 -2.00 -6.37 0.65
N PRO A 175 -2.21 -5.68 1.79
CA PRO A 175 -3.52 -5.13 2.16
C PRO A 175 -3.88 -3.88 1.37
N ALA A 176 -5.13 -3.81 0.90
CA ALA A 176 -5.75 -2.57 0.43
C ALA A 176 -7.00 -2.27 1.25
N ILE A 177 -7.04 -1.10 1.88
CA ILE A 177 -8.18 -0.63 2.67
C ILE A 177 -8.94 0.40 1.84
N VAL A 178 -10.25 0.20 1.65
CA VAL A 178 -11.12 1.11 0.90
C VAL A 178 -12.19 1.66 1.83
N MET A 179 -12.06 2.94 2.17
CA MET A 179 -13.06 3.68 2.94
C MET A 179 -14.06 4.35 2.00
N VAL A 180 -15.35 4.02 2.12
CA VAL A 180 -16.44 4.69 1.40
C VAL A 180 -17.32 5.37 2.44
N ALA A 181 -17.17 6.68 2.60
CA ALA A 181 -17.73 7.38 3.75
C ALA A 181 -18.29 8.76 3.42
N ILE A 182 -19.07 9.32 4.33
CA ILE A 182 -19.56 10.69 4.25
C ILE A 182 -18.87 11.54 5.31
N GLY A 183 -18.50 12.77 4.95
CA GLY A 183 -18.04 13.78 5.89
C GLY A 183 -19.17 14.14 6.86
N GLY A 184 -19.06 13.68 8.10
CA GLY A 184 -20.13 13.79 9.08
C GLY A 184 -19.61 13.85 10.52
N SER A 185 -20.50 13.52 11.45
CA SER A 185 -20.14 13.29 12.84
C SER A 185 -19.15 12.12 12.93
N GLU A 186 -18.04 12.33 13.62
CA GLU A 186 -17.06 11.28 13.90
C GLU A 186 -17.31 10.73 15.32
N GLY A 187 -17.59 9.43 15.41
CA GLY A 187 -17.95 8.73 16.64
C GLY A 187 -16.78 7.99 17.31
N SER A 188 -15.61 7.93 16.67
CA SER A 188 -14.46 7.22 17.23
C SER A 188 -14.01 7.84 18.54
N LEU A 189 -13.72 6.99 19.53
CA LEU A 189 -13.25 7.43 20.85
C LEU A 189 -11.73 7.53 20.93
N ARG A 190 -11.04 6.82 20.04
CA ARG A 190 -9.59 6.85 19.89
C ARG A 190 -9.14 8.22 19.38
N THR A 191 -8.27 8.87 20.12
CA THR A 191 -7.76 10.22 19.84
C THR A 191 -6.33 10.38 20.34
N GLY A 192 -5.63 11.39 19.82
CA GLY A 192 -4.28 11.74 20.23
C GLY A 192 -3.21 11.27 19.25
N ASP A 193 -2.05 11.92 19.31
CA ASP A 193 -0.99 11.74 18.31
C ASP A 193 -0.36 10.34 18.39
N GLU A 194 -0.22 9.77 19.59
CA GLU A 194 0.33 8.41 19.78
C GLU A 194 -0.49 7.35 19.04
N VAL A 195 -1.83 7.43 19.14
CA VAL A 195 -2.74 6.50 18.47
C VAL A 195 -2.64 6.63 16.95
N ILE A 196 -2.51 7.85 16.44
CA ILE A 196 -2.34 8.11 15.00
C ILE A 196 -1.00 7.58 14.51
N ASN A 197 0.07 7.78 15.28
CA ASN A 197 1.39 7.26 14.94
C ASN A 197 1.37 5.73 14.92
N THR A 198 0.79 5.07 15.93
CA THR A 198 0.64 3.61 15.92
C THR A 198 -0.16 3.10 14.72
N LEU A 199 -1.24 3.80 14.33
CA LEU A 199 -1.97 3.47 13.11
C LEU A 199 -1.06 3.58 11.86
N MET A 200 -0.32 4.67 11.73
CA MET A 200 0.59 4.90 10.60
C MET A 200 1.69 3.83 10.54
N ASP A 201 2.31 3.53 11.68
CA ASP A 201 3.38 2.52 11.79
C ASP A 201 2.87 1.14 11.37
N ARG A 202 1.72 0.70 11.92
CA ARG A 202 1.11 -0.59 11.57
C ARG A 202 0.76 -0.69 10.08
N LEU A 203 0.22 0.37 9.49
CA LEU A 203 -0.07 0.38 8.05
C LEU A 203 1.20 0.35 7.20
N TYR A 204 2.25 1.05 7.64
CA TYR A 204 3.54 1.05 6.97
C TYR A 204 4.21 -0.32 7.02
N ASP A 205 4.32 -0.92 8.20
CA ASP A 205 5.00 -2.19 8.43
C ASP A 205 4.32 -3.35 7.69
N ASN A 206 3.00 -3.25 7.50
CA ASN A 206 2.22 -4.24 6.75
C ASN A 206 2.09 -3.93 5.24
N GLY A 207 2.79 -2.92 4.74
CA GLY A 207 2.75 -2.54 3.32
C GLY A 207 1.34 -2.18 2.82
N ALA A 208 0.45 -1.73 3.72
CA ALA A 208 -0.93 -1.46 3.40
C ALA A 208 -1.06 -0.22 2.50
N VAL A 209 -2.11 -0.20 1.67
CA VAL A 209 -2.53 0.96 0.88
C VAL A 209 -3.93 1.41 1.26
N VAL A 210 -4.15 2.70 1.47
CA VAL A 210 -5.45 3.25 1.87
C VAL A 210 -6.08 4.10 0.78
N TYR A 211 -7.27 3.71 0.35
CA TYR A 211 -8.13 4.44 -0.56
C TYR A 211 -9.31 5.03 0.22
N THR A 212 -9.65 6.29 0.01
CA THR A 212 -10.79 6.94 0.66
C THR A 212 -11.61 7.71 -0.36
N ALA A 213 -12.90 7.36 -0.48
CA ALA A 213 -13.89 8.17 -1.18
C ALA A 213 -14.82 8.80 -0.14
N LEU A 214 -14.67 10.12 0.07
CA LEU A 214 -15.38 10.85 1.13
C LEU A 214 -16.35 11.86 0.54
N PHE A 215 -17.66 11.70 0.76
CA PHE A 215 -18.65 12.70 0.35
C PHE A 215 -18.64 13.87 1.32
N SER A 216 -18.12 15.01 0.89
CA SER A 216 -18.19 16.26 1.66
C SER A 216 -19.60 16.84 1.55
N ALA A 217 -20.46 16.50 2.52
CA ALA A 217 -21.80 17.03 2.58
C ALA A 217 -21.76 18.58 2.69
N PRO A 218 -22.57 19.32 1.90
CA PRO A 218 -22.61 20.78 1.99
C PRO A 218 -22.98 21.22 3.40
N TYR A 219 -22.21 22.18 3.93
CA TYR A 219 -22.32 22.73 5.29
C TYR A 219 -23.77 22.89 5.77
N GLY A 220 -24.16 22.07 6.76
CA GLY A 220 -25.31 22.37 7.61
C GLY A 220 -24.95 23.44 8.64
N VAL A 221 -25.90 24.30 9.00
CA VAL A 221 -25.76 25.35 10.02
C VAL A 221 -25.32 24.71 11.36
N GLY A 222 -24.03 24.83 11.72
CA GLY A 222 -23.50 24.26 12.97
C GLY A 222 -22.03 23.84 13.02
N GLY A 223 -21.24 23.97 11.95
CA GLY A 223 -19.78 23.78 12.01
C GLY A 223 -19.19 22.84 10.95
N VAL A 224 -17.86 22.75 10.94
CA VAL A 224 -17.06 21.98 9.97
C VAL A 224 -17.09 20.49 10.31
N ARG A 225 -18.14 19.78 9.89
CA ARG A 225 -18.21 18.31 9.99
C ARG A 225 -17.32 17.65 8.93
N GLY A 226 -16.86 16.43 9.15
CA GLY A 226 -16.02 15.70 8.19
C GLY A 226 -14.54 16.08 8.17
N ARG A 227 -14.09 17.15 8.87
CA ARG A 227 -12.69 17.62 8.81
C ARG A 227 -11.68 16.56 9.23
N GLY A 228 -11.99 15.80 10.28
CA GLY A 228 -11.13 14.72 10.77
C GLY A 228 -10.96 13.65 9.68
N GLN A 229 -12.08 13.17 9.15
CA GLN A 229 -12.11 12.16 8.08
C GLN A 229 -11.36 12.64 6.82
N SER A 230 -11.56 13.89 6.39
CA SER A 230 -10.84 14.46 5.24
C SER A 230 -9.33 14.52 5.48
N ARG A 231 -8.91 14.95 6.68
CA ARG A 231 -7.49 15.01 7.05
C ARG A 231 -6.87 13.62 7.08
N TRP A 232 -7.46 12.69 7.84
CA TRP A 232 -6.94 11.31 7.92
C TRP A 232 -6.91 10.64 6.55
N GLY A 233 -7.97 10.77 5.75
CA GLY A 233 -8.00 10.22 4.40
C GLY A 233 -6.87 10.77 3.51
N THR A 234 -6.61 12.08 3.58
CA THR A 234 -5.51 12.71 2.82
C THR A 234 -4.13 12.27 3.32
N ASP A 235 -3.90 12.32 4.63
CA ASP A 235 -2.63 11.98 5.27
C ASP A 235 -2.28 10.50 5.04
N LEU A 236 -3.26 9.60 5.20
CA LEU A 236 -3.09 8.16 4.97
C LEU A 236 -2.87 7.83 3.50
N ALA A 237 -3.60 8.48 2.58
CA ALA A 237 -3.38 8.30 1.16
C ALA A 237 -1.94 8.70 0.76
N ALA A 238 -1.42 9.79 1.32
CA ALA A 238 -0.03 10.20 1.09
C ALA A 238 0.98 9.21 1.68
N ALA A 239 0.79 8.80 2.94
CA ALA A 239 1.71 7.92 3.66
C ALA A 239 1.77 6.50 3.07
N THR A 240 0.62 5.98 2.61
CA THR A 240 0.49 4.60 2.12
C THR A 240 0.54 4.50 0.60
N ARG A 241 0.88 5.60 -0.09
CA ARG A 241 0.81 5.73 -1.55
C ARG A 241 -0.57 5.38 -2.10
N GLY A 242 -1.64 5.59 -1.33
CA GLY A 242 -3.01 5.32 -1.73
C GLY A 242 -3.66 6.50 -2.44
N ARG A 243 -4.98 6.68 -2.26
CA ARG A 243 -5.72 7.76 -2.94
C ARG A 243 -6.87 8.28 -2.09
N TYR A 244 -6.92 9.59 -1.91
CA TYR A 244 -8.07 10.30 -1.33
C TYR A 244 -8.85 11.01 -2.43
N GLU A 245 -10.16 10.85 -2.43
CA GLU A 245 -11.07 11.49 -3.36
C GLU A 245 -12.23 12.12 -2.61
N GLU A 246 -12.32 13.45 -2.75
CA GLU A 246 -13.48 14.19 -2.30
C GLU A 246 -14.63 14.01 -3.29
N VAL A 247 -15.75 13.50 -2.78
CA VAL A 247 -16.99 13.37 -3.51
C VAL A 247 -17.85 14.60 -3.18
N VAL A 248 -18.29 15.33 -4.21
CA VAL A 248 -19.14 16.53 -4.06
C VAL A 248 -20.62 16.20 -4.30
N VAL A 249 -20.90 15.10 -5.00
CA VAL A 249 -22.26 14.59 -5.24
C VAL A 249 -22.25 13.06 -5.14
N PRO A 250 -23.23 12.43 -4.47
CA PRO A 250 -23.23 10.98 -4.24
C PRO A 250 -23.03 10.13 -5.50
N THR A 251 -23.60 10.54 -6.64
CA THR A 251 -23.46 9.82 -7.91
C THR A 251 -22.00 9.63 -8.37
N ARG A 252 -21.05 10.43 -7.87
CA ARG A 252 -19.61 10.28 -8.13
C ARG A 252 -19.03 8.97 -7.58
N TYR A 253 -19.64 8.36 -6.56
CA TYR A 253 -19.23 7.02 -6.09
C TYR A 253 -19.22 5.98 -7.22
N ARG A 254 -20.17 6.11 -8.16
CA ARG A 254 -20.30 5.19 -9.31
C ARG A 254 -19.15 5.26 -10.30
N THR A 255 -18.36 6.34 -10.29
CA THR A 255 -17.20 6.48 -11.17
C THR A 255 -15.90 6.30 -10.39
N ILE A 256 -15.80 6.87 -9.18
CA ILE A 256 -14.55 6.85 -8.43
C ILE A 256 -14.18 5.47 -7.89
N LEU A 257 -15.17 4.69 -7.44
CA LEU A 257 -14.89 3.35 -6.92
C LEU A 257 -14.36 2.43 -8.05
N PRO A 258 -14.94 2.40 -9.26
CA PRO A 258 -14.30 1.73 -10.40
C PRO A 258 -12.87 2.19 -10.72
N GLU A 259 -12.55 3.47 -10.52
CA GLU A 259 -11.17 3.96 -10.67
C GLU A 259 -10.25 3.39 -9.58
N PHE A 260 -10.70 3.30 -8.33
CA PHE A 260 -9.95 2.64 -7.25
C PHE A 260 -9.71 1.17 -7.58
N ALA A 261 -10.73 0.44 -8.03
CA ALA A 261 -10.58 -0.95 -8.47
C ALA A 261 -9.55 -1.09 -9.59
N ALA A 262 -9.53 -0.15 -10.55
CA ALA A 262 -8.55 -0.17 -11.64
C ALA A 262 -7.12 0.11 -11.14
N ASP A 263 -6.94 0.94 -10.11
CA ASP A 263 -5.63 1.16 -9.49
C ASP A 263 -5.15 -0.08 -8.72
N ILE A 264 -6.02 -0.66 -7.89
CA ILE A 264 -5.76 -1.91 -7.17
C ILE A 264 -5.43 -3.03 -8.17
N ALA A 265 -6.15 -3.14 -9.29
CA ALA A 265 -5.86 -4.14 -10.32
C ALA A 265 -4.47 -3.97 -10.96
N ARG A 266 -4.03 -2.73 -11.20
CA ARG A 266 -2.69 -2.44 -11.71
C ARG A 266 -1.63 -2.84 -10.69
N ARG A 267 -1.78 -2.42 -9.44
CA ARG A 267 -0.88 -2.81 -8.35
C ARG A 267 -0.82 -4.31 -8.20
N HIS A 268 -1.96 -4.99 -8.15
CA HIS A 268 -2.03 -6.43 -8.03
C HIS A 268 -1.22 -7.17 -9.11
N ARG A 269 -1.16 -6.67 -10.35
CA ARG A 269 -0.32 -7.25 -11.40
C ARG A 269 1.19 -7.09 -11.12
N LEU A 270 1.59 -5.98 -10.51
CA LEU A 270 2.98 -5.63 -10.24
C LEU A 270 3.48 -6.25 -8.93
N VAL A 271 2.80 -5.93 -7.82
CA VAL A 271 3.23 -6.29 -6.46
C VAL A 271 3.11 -7.77 -6.16
N ARG A 272 2.25 -8.48 -6.90
CA ARG A 272 2.10 -9.92 -6.75
C ARG A 272 3.40 -10.66 -7.02
N TYR A 273 4.19 -10.19 -7.97
CA TYR A 273 5.44 -10.83 -8.37
C TYR A 273 6.61 -9.92 -8.01
N GLN A 274 7.01 -10.02 -6.75
CA GLN A 274 8.15 -9.30 -6.21
C GLN A 274 9.13 -10.29 -5.57
N TYR A 275 10.31 -9.80 -5.26
CA TYR A 275 11.35 -10.54 -4.56
C TYR A 275 11.57 -9.94 -3.19
N ARG A 276 11.62 -10.78 -2.16
CA ARG A 276 12.22 -10.42 -0.89
C ARG A 276 13.72 -10.65 -1.02
N VAL A 277 14.50 -9.59 -0.85
CA VAL A 277 15.96 -9.61 -0.96
C VAL A 277 16.53 -9.30 0.41
N THR A 278 17.16 -10.30 1.01
CA THR A 278 17.88 -10.13 2.28
C THR A 278 19.33 -9.81 1.97
N TYR A 279 19.85 -8.73 2.56
CA TYR A 279 21.21 -8.24 2.32
C TYR A 279 21.90 -7.80 3.60
N ARG A 280 23.23 -7.77 3.57
CA ARG A 280 24.07 -7.25 4.65
C ARG A 280 24.70 -5.92 4.22
N PRO A 281 24.50 -4.84 5.01
CA PRO A 281 25.24 -3.60 4.82
C PRO A 281 26.76 -3.79 4.97
N PRO A 282 27.60 -2.88 4.45
CA PRO A 282 29.04 -2.88 4.68
C PRO A 282 29.39 -2.75 6.18
N GLU A 283 30.55 -3.28 6.60
CA GLU A 283 30.99 -3.24 8.02
C GLU A 283 31.09 -1.81 8.60
N ASP A 284 31.43 -0.82 7.78
CA ASP A 284 31.51 0.60 8.16
C ASP A 284 30.29 1.42 7.72
N ALA A 285 29.11 0.78 7.66
CA ALA A 285 27.86 1.41 7.24
C ALA A 285 27.47 2.64 8.08
N SER A 286 27.12 3.73 7.40
CA SER A 286 26.49 4.91 8.01
C SER A 286 25.13 4.56 8.62
N ASP A 287 24.78 5.22 9.73
CA ASP A 287 23.45 5.09 10.36
C ASP A 287 22.33 5.61 9.45
N GLN A 288 22.57 6.63 8.63
CA GLN A 288 21.57 7.21 7.72
C GLN A 288 22.12 7.21 6.29
N PRO A 289 22.19 6.04 5.65
CA PRO A 289 22.82 5.96 4.35
C PRO A 289 21.88 6.42 3.26
N ARG A 290 22.39 6.39 2.04
CA ARG A 290 21.61 6.40 0.82
C ARG A 290 21.64 4.99 0.23
N VAL A 291 20.54 4.27 0.37
CA VAL A 291 20.37 2.93 -0.20
C VAL A 291 19.86 3.05 -1.63
N GLN A 292 20.58 2.40 -2.53
CA GLN A 292 20.21 2.30 -3.93
C GLN A 292 20.07 0.82 -4.28
N ALA A 293 18.98 0.47 -4.95
CA ALA A 293 18.74 -0.89 -5.40
C ALA A 293 18.54 -0.89 -6.92
N GLY A 294 19.05 -1.90 -7.59
CA GLY A 294 19.06 -1.99 -9.05
C GLY A 294 19.39 -3.38 -9.54
N THR A 295 19.55 -3.49 -10.86
CA THR A 295 19.99 -4.73 -11.50
C THR A 295 21.05 -4.47 -12.57
N THR A 296 21.96 -5.43 -12.74
CA THR A 296 22.92 -5.45 -13.85
C THR A 296 22.26 -5.82 -15.18
N ARG A 297 21.04 -6.39 -15.15
CA ARG A 297 20.28 -6.75 -16.36
C ARG A 297 19.76 -5.48 -17.04
N THR A 298 20.19 -5.28 -18.29
CA THR A 298 19.85 -4.07 -19.05
C THR A 298 18.40 -4.11 -19.55
N GLY A 299 17.80 -2.93 -19.71
CA GLY A 299 16.44 -2.81 -20.26
C GLY A 299 15.31 -3.06 -19.25
N LEU A 300 15.65 -3.23 -17.96
CA LEU A 300 14.66 -3.37 -16.89
C LEU A 300 14.47 -2.08 -16.10
N VAL A 301 13.24 -1.87 -15.64
CA VAL A 301 12.89 -0.90 -14.61
C VAL A 301 12.85 -1.64 -13.28
N THR A 302 13.64 -1.16 -12.31
CA THR A 302 13.63 -1.66 -10.93
C THR A 302 12.71 -0.81 -10.09
N LEU A 303 11.90 -1.44 -9.25
CA LEU A 303 11.12 -0.79 -8.20
C LEU A 303 11.50 -1.46 -6.87
N ALA A 304 11.71 -0.68 -5.83
CA ALA A 304 12.11 -1.21 -4.53
C ALA A 304 11.46 -0.44 -3.38
N THR A 305 11.11 -1.17 -2.33
CA THR A 305 10.54 -0.66 -1.07
C THR A 305 11.01 -1.54 0.08
N ASP A 306 10.92 -1.05 1.31
CA ASP A 306 11.24 -1.80 2.54
C ASP A 306 10.04 -2.59 3.10
N ASN A 307 8.83 -2.28 2.66
CA ASN A 307 7.59 -2.90 3.15
C ASN A 307 6.76 -3.64 2.09
N GLY A 308 7.23 -3.72 0.84
CA GLY A 308 6.55 -4.43 -0.24
C GLY A 308 5.41 -3.66 -0.92
N ASN A 309 5.09 -2.43 -0.48
CA ASN A 309 4.10 -1.58 -1.13
C ASN A 309 4.71 -0.85 -2.35
N ILE A 310 5.01 -1.64 -3.37
CA ILE A 310 5.63 -1.21 -4.63
C ILE A 310 4.63 -0.33 -5.44
N PRO A 311 5.08 0.84 -5.95
CA PRO A 311 4.24 1.79 -6.66
C PRO A 311 3.80 1.34 -8.06
#